data_AF-A0A7K0I5I2-F1
#
_entry.id   AF-A0A7K0I5I2-F1
#
_cell.length_a   1.000
_cell.length_b   1.000
_cell.length_c   1.000
_cell.angle_alpha   90.00
_cell.angle_beta   90.00
_cell.angle_gamma   90.00
#
_symmetry.space_group_name_H-M   'P 1'
#
loop_
_entity.id
_entity.type
_entity.pdbx_description
1 polymer ?
#
loop_
_entity_poly.entity_id
_entity_poly.type
_entity_poly.pdbx_seq_one_letter_code
_entity_poly.pdbx_strand_id
1 'polypeptide(L)'
;MTSRERVLSAIAHKEPDRVPVDMGATPSSGISAIAYSNLLKHLGRTDLPVQIYDVVQQLAQPDLSIIDQFGIDVLDIGRTFNVSPSDWQETI
;
A
#
# COMPACT_ATOMS: atom_id res chain seq x y z
N MET A 1 10.76 -16.00 7.17
CA MET A 1 11.61 -14.80 6.98
C MET A 1 10.79 -13.56 7.31
N THR A 2 11.41 -12.48 7.77
CA THR A 2 10.77 -11.14 7.81
C THR A 2 10.57 -10.60 6.40
N SER A 3 9.69 -9.61 6.20
CA SER A 3 9.52 -8.97 4.88
C SER A 3 10.83 -8.41 4.32
N ARG A 4 11.64 -7.79 5.18
CA ARG A 4 12.97 -7.30 4.81
C ARG A 4 13.90 -8.42 4.36
N GLU A 5 13.98 -9.52 5.11
CA GLU A 5 14.80 -10.69 4.75
C GLU A 5 14.33 -11.32 3.43
N ARG A 6 13.02 -11.39 3.21
CA ARG A 6 12.39 -11.95 2.01
C ARG A 6 12.77 -11.15 0.76
N VAL A 7 12.60 -9.82 0.82
CA VAL A 7 12.97 -8.90 -0.28
C VAL A 7 14.46 -8.97 -0.59
N LEU A 8 15.31 -8.90 0.44
CA LEU A 8 16.76 -8.93 0.24
C LEU A 8 17.25 -10.28 -0.30
N SER A 9 16.63 -11.40 0.10
CA SER A 9 16.95 -12.73 -0.44
C SER A 9 16.61 -12.81 -1.94
N ALA A 10 15.42 -12.34 -2.32
CA ALA A 10 15.00 -12.31 -3.73
C ALA A 10 15.93 -11.45 -4.60
N ILE A 11 16.30 -10.25 -4.14
CA ILE A 11 17.27 -9.36 -4.82
C ILE A 11 18.63 -10.05 -4.97
N ALA A 12 19.06 -10.81 -3.96
CA ALA A 12 20.31 -11.56 -3.98
C ALA A 12 20.24 -12.87 -4.78
N HIS A 13 19.16 -13.11 -5.55
CA HIS A 13 18.91 -14.35 -6.29
C HIS A 13 18.97 -15.62 -5.42
N LYS A 14 18.55 -15.51 -4.15
CA LYS A 14 18.38 -16.64 -3.23
C LYS A 14 16.89 -16.92 -3.06
N GLU A 15 16.51 -18.19 -3.04
CA GLU A 15 15.12 -18.59 -2.88
C GLU A 15 14.56 -18.14 -1.51
N PRO A 16 13.57 -17.22 -1.48
CA PRO A 16 12.92 -16.80 -0.25
C PRO A 16 11.86 -17.81 0.19
N ASP A 17 11.27 -17.62 1.38
CA ASP A 17 10.16 -18.44 1.88
C ASP A 17 8.86 -18.28 1.06
N ARG A 18 8.70 -17.19 0.32
CA ARG A 18 7.68 -16.96 -0.71
C ARG A 18 8.07 -15.78 -1.61
N VAL A 19 7.38 -15.61 -2.74
CA VAL A 19 7.54 -14.43 -3.61
C VAL A 19 7.25 -13.14 -2.82
N PRO A 20 8.15 -12.15 -2.79
CA PRO A 20 7.87 -10.85 -2.18
C PRO A 20 6.75 -10.11 -2.91
N VAL A 21 5.88 -9.42 -2.17
CA VAL A 21 4.73 -8.69 -2.73
C VAL A 21 4.88 -7.18 -2.50
N ASP A 22 4.70 -6.40 -3.55
CA ASP A 22 4.64 -4.94 -3.52
C ASP A 22 3.24 -4.44 -3.90
N MET A 23 2.73 -3.48 -3.15
CA MET A 23 1.52 -2.72 -3.43
C MET A 23 1.68 -1.30 -2.86
N GLY A 24 2.50 -0.48 -3.52
CA GLY A 24 2.69 0.92 -3.18
C GLY A 24 3.98 1.22 -2.43
N ALA A 25 5.07 0.49 -2.70
CA ALA A 25 6.43 0.92 -2.34
C ALA A 25 6.88 2.17 -3.12
N THR A 26 6.28 2.41 -4.29
CA THR A 26 6.52 3.58 -5.14
C THR A 26 5.18 4.09 -5.70
N PRO A 27 5.12 5.33 -6.21
CA PRO A 27 3.98 5.81 -7.00
C PRO A 27 3.62 4.84 -8.14
N SER A 28 4.61 4.37 -8.90
CA SER A 28 4.35 3.45 -10.02
C SER A 28 3.84 2.06 -9.64
N SER A 29 4.00 1.63 -8.38
CA SER A 29 3.53 0.32 -7.89
C SER A 29 2.30 0.41 -6.98
N GLY A 30 1.68 1.59 -6.89
CA GLY A 30 0.48 1.83 -6.11
C GLY A 30 -0.79 1.25 -6.73
N ILE A 31 -1.92 1.49 -6.03
CA ILE A 31 -3.26 1.12 -6.47
C ILE A 31 -4.08 2.39 -6.72
N SER A 32 -4.82 2.43 -7.83
CA SER A 32 -5.70 3.58 -8.10
C SER A 32 -6.79 3.70 -7.04
N ALA A 33 -7.22 4.93 -6.74
CA ALA A 33 -8.25 5.20 -5.74
C ALA A 33 -9.57 4.47 -6.03
N ILE A 34 -9.93 4.36 -7.32
CA ILE A 34 -11.12 3.63 -7.77
C ILE A 34 -10.97 2.13 -7.49
N ALA A 35 -9.83 1.54 -7.87
CA ALA A 35 -9.58 0.12 -7.63
C ALA A 35 -9.53 -0.20 -6.13
N TYR A 36 -8.92 0.68 -5.34
CA TYR A 36 -8.86 0.55 -3.89
C TYR A 36 -10.26 0.65 -3.25
N SER A 37 -11.09 1.61 -3.68
CA SER A 37 -12.48 1.70 -3.21
C SER A 37 -13.28 0.43 -3.50
N ASN A 38 -13.13 -0.13 -4.71
CA ASN A 38 -13.78 -1.38 -5.09
C ASN A 38 -13.26 -2.57 -4.27
N LEU A 39 -11.96 -2.61 -3.99
CA LEU A 39 -11.35 -3.62 -3.12
C LEU A 39 -11.94 -3.54 -1.71
N LEU A 40 -12.00 -2.35 -1.11
CA LEU A 40 -12.58 -2.16 0.23
C LEU A 40 -14.04 -2.62 0.29
N LYS A 41 -14.86 -2.27 -0.71
CA LYS A 41 -16.25 -2.74 -0.81
C LYS A 41 -16.33 -4.25 -0.91
N HIS A 42 -15.48 -4.87 -1.72
CA HIS A 42 -15.43 -6.33 -1.89
C HIS A 42 -15.03 -7.06 -0.59
N LEU A 43 -14.13 -6.47 0.18
CA LEU A 43 -13.68 -6.98 1.48
C LEU A 43 -14.62 -6.63 2.64
N GLY A 44 -15.69 -5.87 2.40
CA GLY A 44 -16.58 -5.38 3.45
C GLY A 44 -15.93 -4.35 4.39
N ARG A 45 -14.82 -3.72 3.98
CA ARG A 45 -14.04 -2.73 4.73
C ARG A 45 -14.40 -1.29 4.37
N THR A 46 -15.70 -1.00 4.31
CA THR A 46 -16.19 0.36 4.02
C THR A 46 -15.97 1.35 5.17
N ASP A 47 -15.44 0.88 6.29
CA ASP A 47 -14.95 1.68 7.42
C ASP A 47 -13.64 2.43 7.12
N LEU A 48 -12.85 1.92 6.17
CA LEU A 48 -11.56 2.51 5.82
C LEU A 48 -11.68 3.65 4.80
N PRO A 49 -10.90 4.73 4.95
CA PRO A 49 -10.90 5.82 3.99
C PRO A 49 -10.14 5.45 2.72
N VAL A 50 -10.50 6.11 1.60
CA VAL A 50 -9.70 6.09 0.37
C VAL A 50 -8.92 7.40 0.31
N GLN A 51 -7.68 7.37 0.80
CA GLN A 51 -6.81 8.54 0.88
C GLN A 51 -5.89 8.61 -0.34
N ILE A 52 -5.99 9.68 -1.14
CA ILE A 52 -5.21 9.86 -2.37
C ILE A 52 -3.93 10.63 -2.05
N TYR A 53 -2.77 9.97 -2.12
CA TYR A 53 -1.48 10.60 -1.83
C TYR A 53 -0.78 11.14 -3.08
N ASP A 54 -0.97 10.48 -4.24
CA ASP A 54 -0.57 11.00 -5.54
C ASP A 54 -1.83 11.47 -6.27
N VAL A 55 -2.06 12.78 -6.24
CA VAL A 55 -3.24 13.41 -6.84
C VAL A 55 -3.20 13.34 -8.37
N VAL A 56 -2.01 13.36 -8.98
CA VAL A 56 -1.87 13.35 -10.45
C VAL A 56 -2.21 11.98 -11.00
N GLN A 57 -1.73 10.92 -10.35
CA GLN A 57 -1.99 9.54 -10.76
C GLN A 57 -3.26 8.95 -10.13
N GLN A 58 -3.89 9.68 -9.20
CA GLN A 58 -5.02 9.25 -8.39
C GLN A 58 -4.75 7.94 -7.65
N LEU A 59 -3.60 7.85 -6.99
CA LEU A 59 -3.21 6.65 -6.24
C LEU A 59 -3.59 6.75 -4.78
N ALA A 60 -4.21 5.68 -4.28
CA ALA A 60 -4.54 5.55 -2.88
C ALA A 60 -3.32 5.10 -2.07
N GLN A 61 -3.26 5.54 -0.81
CA GLN A 61 -2.41 4.97 0.22
C GLN A 61 -3.20 3.87 0.94
N PRO A 62 -2.86 2.58 0.76
CA PRO A 62 -3.57 1.51 1.44
C PRO A 62 -3.37 1.57 2.96
N ASP A 63 -4.45 1.36 3.70
CA ASP A 63 -4.44 1.21 5.15
C ASP A 63 -3.53 0.05 5.59
N LEU A 64 -2.87 0.19 6.74
CA LEU A 64 -1.95 -0.82 7.27
C LEU A 64 -2.63 -2.19 7.48
N SER A 65 -3.92 -2.21 7.86
CA SER A 65 -4.65 -3.49 7.99
C SER A 65 -4.84 -4.20 6.64
N ILE A 66 -4.90 -3.46 5.53
CA ILE A 66 -4.94 -4.03 4.18
C ILE A 66 -3.55 -4.51 3.77
N ILE A 67 -2.50 -3.73 4.05
CA ILE A 67 -1.10 -4.15 3.86
C ILE A 67 -0.84 -5.50 4.56
N ASP A 68 -1.24 -5.61 5.82
CA ASP A 68 -1.07 -6.82 6.62
C ASP A 68 -1.90 -7.99 6.06
N GLN A 69 -3.17 -7.75 5.70
CA GLN A 69 -4.07 -8.77 5.17
C GLN A 69 -3.54 -9.40 3.87
N PHE A 70 -2.94 -8.60 2.98
CA PHE A 70 -2.35 -9.09 1.73
C PHE A 70 -0.87 -9.49 1.86
N GLY A 71 -0.27 -9.30 3.04
CA GLY A 71 1.12 -9.65 3.30
C GLY A 71 2.11 -8.87 2.44
N ILE A 72 1.85 -7.59 2.21
CA ILE A 72 2.72 -6.70 1.44
C ILE A 72 4.04 -6.49 2.19
N ASP A 73 5.16 -6.63 1.49
CA ASP A 73 6.49 -6.71 2.09
C ASP A 73 7.22 -5.36 2.17
N VAL A 74 6.69 -4.34 1.51
CA VAL A 74 7.35 -3.04 1.36
C VAL A 74 6.35 -1.91 1.55
N LEU A 75 6.80 -0.85 2.23
CA LEU A 75 6.07 0.38 2.41
C LEU A 75 6.87 1.52 1.76
N ASP A 76 6.19 2.40 1.04
CA ASP A 76 6.76 3.68 0.64
C ASP A 76 7.15 4.50 1.89
N ILE A 77 8.29 5.18 1.85
CA ILE A 77 8.74 6.04 2.96
C ILE A 77 7.95 7.34 3.02
N GLY A 78 7.44 7.84 1.89
CA GLY A 78 6.65 9.07 1.79
C GLY A 78 5.38 9.05 2.65
N ARG A 79 4.76 7.89 2.86
CA ARG A 79 3.60 7.76 3.78
C ARG A 79 3.86 8.22 5.21
N THR A 80 5.13 8.28 5.64
CA THR A 80 5.50 8.81 6.97
C THR A 80 5.18 10.29 7.13
N PHE A 81 4.93 11.01 6.03
CA PHE A 81 4.50 12.40 6.02
C PHE A 81 2.97 12.57 6.01
N ASN A 82 2.20 11.48 5.88
CA ASN A 82 0.74 11.51 5.76
C ASN A 82 0.07 10.75 6.92
N VAL A 83 0.38 11.13 8.15
CA VAL A 83 -0.03 10.40 9.37
C VAL A 83 -1.17 11.08 10.13
N SER A 84 -1.32 12.39 9.94
CA SER A 84 -2.30 13.21 10.63
C SER A 84 -3.56 13.35 9.79
N PRO A 85 -4.76 13.41 10.39
CA PRO A 85 -5.98 13.70 9.64
C PRO A 85 -5.91 15.01 8.84
N SER A 86 -5.16 16.01 9.33
CA SER A 86 -4.94 17.30 8.66
C SER A 86 -4.09 17.23 7.40
N ASP A 87 -3.37 16.13 7.18
CA ASP A 87 -2.54 15.94 5.97
C ASP A 87 -3.42 15.61 4.75
N TRP A 88 -4.69 15.29 4.99
CA TRP A 88 -5.68 14.92 3.99
C TRP A 88 -6.73 16.01 3.80
N GLN A 89 -7.15 16.20 2.56
CA GLN A 89 -8.19 17.14 2.18
C GLN A 89 -9.37 16.37 1.59
N GLU A 90 -10.59 16.83 1.88
CA GLU A 90 -11.77 16.29 1.21
C GLU A 90 -11.69 16.57 -0.30
N THR A 91 -11.92 15.53 -1.09
CA THR A 91 -12.04 15.65 -2.54
C THR A 91 -13.43 16.17 -2.88
N ILE A 92 -13.51 17.20 -3.74
CA ILE A 92 -14.75 17.82 -4.22
C ILE A 92 -15.43 16.92 -5.26
#